data_AF-A0A5B1R9F8-F1
#
_entry.id   AF-A0A5B1R9F8-F1
#
_cell.length_a   1.000
_cell.length_b   1.000
_cell.length_c   1.000
_cell.angle_alpha   90.00
_cell.angle_beta   90.00
_cell.angle_gamma   90.00
#
_symmetry.space_group_name_H-M   'P 1'
#
loop_
_entity.id
_entity.type
_entity.pdbx_description
1 polymer ?
#
loop_
_entity_poly.entity_id
_entity_poly.type
_entity_poly.pdbx_seq_one_letter_code
_entity_poly.pdbx_strand_id
1 'polypeptide(L)'
;MFLSSRETYKDLDKKIEIHTRQKLACCHDSVSIFTPIASCSQEKRGKEIFPPKPITPKLEKRIITDYCEELKAENILEEGCAVCSRLALTSDMQTLS
;
A
#
# COMPACT_ATOMS: atom_id res chain seq x y z
N MET A 1 -4.90 -5.53 1.82
CA MET A 1 -4.85 -7.00 1.81
C MET A 1 -5.15 -7.51 3.21
N PHE A 2 -6.34 -8.09 3.41
CA PHE A 2 -6.59 -8.90 4.59
C PHE A 2 -5.89 -10.23 4.37
N LEU A 3 -4.95 -10.59 5.25
CA LEU A 3 -4.41 -11.94 5.28
C LEU A 3 -5.57 -12.88 5.61
N SER A 4 -6.02 -13.64 4.61
CA SER A 4 -6.94 -14.76 4.79
C SER A 4 -6.44 -15.61 5.95
N SER A 5 -7.28 -15.82 6.96
CA SER A 5 -6.92 -16.31 8.30
C SER A 5 -6.46 -17.77 8.38
N ARG A 6 -5.77 -18.31 7.36
CA ARG A 6 -5.32 -19.71 7.33
C ARG A 6 -3.90 -19.95 6.81
N GLU A 7 -3.16 -18.94 6.38
CA GLU A 7 -1.76 -19.15 6.00
C GLU A 7 -0.83 -18.89 7.19
N THR A 8 -0.20 -19.96 7.71
CA THR A 8 0.83 -19.84 8.74
C THR A 8 2.10 -19.21 8.15
N TYR A 9 2.81 -18.36 8.89
CA TYR A 9 4.05 -17.68 8.46
C TYR A 9 5.07 -18.60 7.75
N LYS A 10 5.17 -19.87 8.17
CA LYS A 10 6.06 -20.88 7.56
C LYS A 10 5.74 -21.20 6.09
N ASP A 11 4.48 -21.04 5.68
CA ASP A 11 4.06 -21.24 4.29
C ASP A 11 4.45 -20.03 3.42
N LEU A 12 4.43 -18.84 4.02
CA LEU A 12 4.86 -17.60 3.37
C LEU A 12 6.37 -17.63 3.08
N ASP A 13 7.19 -18.05 4.05
CA ASP A 13 8.64 -18.14 3.90
C ASP A 13 9.04 -19.07 2.74
N LYS A 14 8.35 -20.21 2.60
CA LYS A 14 8.57 -21.14 1.49
C LYS A 14 8.18 -20.55 0.15
N LYS A 15 7.05 -19.84 0.07
CA LYS A 15 6.61 -19.17 -1.17
C LYS A 15 7.61 -18.08 -1.58
N ILE A 16 8.14 -17.32 -0.61
CA ILE A 16 9.18 -16.31 -0.85
C ILE A 16 10.45 -16.97 -1.38
N GLU A 17 10.91 -18.07 -0.75
CA GLU A 17 12.11 -18.78 -1.17
C GLU A 17 11.97 -19.35 -2.60
N ILE A 18 10.83 -19.98 -2.91
CA ILE A 18 10.55 -20.52 -4.25
C ILE A 18 10.54 -19.39 -5.29
N HIS A 19 9.83 -18.30 -5.03
CA HIS A 19 9.68 -17.20 -5.97
C HIS A 19 11.02 -16.47 -6.21
N THR A 20 11.83 -16.29 -5.16
CA THR A 20 13.17 -15.71 -5.27
C THR A 20 14.07 -16.57 -6.18
N ARG A 21 13.95 -17.90 -6.12
CA ARG A 21 14.70 -18.82 -6.99
C ARG A 21 14.26 -18.80 -8.45
N GLN A 22 13.00 -18.49 -8.72
CA GLN A 22 12.45 -18.48 -10.07
C GLN A 22 13.00 -17.36 -10.96
N LYS A 23 13.66 -16.33 -10.39
CA LYS A 23 14.26 -15.20 -11.13
C LYS A 23 13.33 -14.61 -12.18
N LEU A 24 12.03 -14.52 -11.86
CA LEU A 24 11.04 -13.97 -12.77
C LEU A 24 11.38 -12.51 -13.09
N ALA A 25 10.86 -12.02 -14.22
CA ALA A 25 11.03 -10.62 -14.62
C ALA A 25 10.54 -9.61 -13.57
N CYS A 26 9.73 -10.03 -12.59
CA CYS A 26 9.37 -9.22 -11.42
C CYS A 26 10.48 -9.15 -10.34
N CYS A 27 11.65 -9.79 -10.45
CA CYS A 27 12.64 -9.86 -9.36
C CYS A 27 14.05 -9.36 -9.71
N HIS A 28 14.28 -8.93 -10.94
CA HIS A 28 15.60 -8.91 -11.57
C HIS A 28 16.61 -7.85 -11.05
N ASP A 29 16.19 -6.73 -10.43
CA ASP A 29 17.00 -5.49 -10.30
C ASP A 29 16.54 -4.46 -9.23
N SER A 30 15.66 -4.78 -8.27
CA SER A 30 15.20 -3.74 -7.32
C SER A 30 15.02 -4.27 -5.90
N VAL A 31 15.80 -3.71 -4.98
CA VAL A 31 15.65 -3.85 -3.53
C VAL A 31 15.37 -2.47 -2.96
N SER A 32 14.20 -2.28 -2.36
CA SER A 32 13.84 -1.04 -1.66
C SER A 32 14.03 -1.23 -0.16
N ILE A 33 14.99 -0.50 0.42
CA ILE A 33 15.23 -0.50 1.88
C ILE A 33 14.50 0.70 2.47
N PHE A 34 13.50 0.46 3.31
CA PHE A 34 12.83 1.51 4.07
C PHE A 34 13.53 1.66 5.43
N THR A 35 14.15 2.81 5.66
CA THR A 35 14.68 3.18 6.97
C THR A 35 13.66 4.07 7.69
N PRO A 36 13.27 3.74 8.94
CA PRO A 36 12.41 4.62 9.72
C PRO A 36 13.11 5.95 9.95
N ILE A 37 12.50 7.04 9.49
CA ILE A 37 12.97 8.39 9.76
C ILE A 37 12.56 8.74 11.20
N ALA A 38 13.55 8.77 12.11
CA ALA A 38 13.33 9.04 13.53
C ALA A 38 13.15 10.53 13.88
N SER A 39 13.07 11.43 12.90
CA SER A 39 12.98 12.86 13.17
C SER A 39 11.52 13.33 13.19
N CYS A 40 10.95 13.37 14.40
CA CYS A 40 9.78 14.20 14.66
C CYS A 40 10.24 15.65 14.82
N SER A 41 10.21 16.43 13.74
CA SER A 41 10.40 17.88 13.81
C SER A 41 9.20 18.47 14.55
N GLN A 42 9.40 18.90 15.80
CA GLN A 42 8.39 19.66 16.53
C GLN A 42 8.27 21.06 15.91
N GLU A 43 7.51 21.17 14.83
CA GLU A 43 7.02 22.47 14.39
C GLU A 43 6.03 22.99 15.44
N LYS A 44 6.32 24.17 16.00
CA LYS A 44 5.38 24.92 16.84
C LYS A 44 4.23 25.45 15.97
N ARG A 45 3.34 24.57 15.54
CA ARG A 45 2.04 24.95 14.98
C ARG A 45 1.17 25.46 16.13
N GLY A 46 0.21 26.34 15.82
CA GLY A 46 -0.65 26.99 16.82
C GLY A 46 -1.37 25.99 17.73
N LYS A 47 -2.19 26.47 18.68
CA LYS A 47 -3.05 25.60 19.51
C LYS A 47 -4.11 24.89 18.65
N GLU A 48 -3.69 23.99 17.79
CA GLU A 48 -4.55 23.01 17.18
C GLU A 48 -4.97 22.07 18.29
N ILE A 49 -6.28 22.06 18.58
CA ILE A 49 -6.85 21.18 19.58
C ILE A 49 -6.71 19.78 19.00
N PHE A 50 -5.75 19.03 19.55
CA PHE A 50 -5.55 17.63 19.25
C PHE A 50 -6.20 16.77 20.36
N PRO A 51 -7.00 15.75 20.00
CA PRO A 51 -7.37 15.38 18.64
C PRO A 51 -8.34 16.39 18.02
N PRO A 52 -8.33 16.52 16.67
CA PRO A 52 -9.37 17.29 15.99
C PRO A 52 -10.75 16.73 16.34
N LYS A 53 -11.78 17.57 16.22
CA LYS A 53 -13.16 17.11 16.38
C LYS A 53 -13.45 15.98 15.39
N PRO A 54 -14.25 14.96 15.77
CA PRO A 54 -14.68 13.91 14.85
C PRO A 54 -15.35 14.49 13.61
N ILE A 55 -15.18 13.81 12.47
CA ILE A 55 -15.86 14.17 11.22
C ILE A 55 -17.37 13.92 11.32
N THR A 56 -18.13 14.54 10.42
CA THR A 56 -19.58 14.29 10.34
C THR A 56 -19.87 12.91 9.74
N PRO A 57 -20.97 12.23 10.12
CA PRO A 57 -21.34 10.94 9.55
C PRO A 57 -21.52 10.96 8.02
N LYS A 58 -21.95 12.10 7.47
CA LYS A 58 -22.08 12.31 6.02
C LYS A 58 -20.71 12.28 5.33
N LEU A 59 -19.72 12.94 5.92
CA LEU A 59 -18.36 12.97 5.37
C LEU A 59 -17.69 11.60 5.51
N GLU A 60 -17.85 10.94 6.65
CA GLU A 60 -17.36 9.59 6.89
C GLU A 60 -17.88 8.60 5.83
N LYS A 61 -19.21 8.58 5.61
CA LYS A 61 -19.84 7.73 4.60
C LYS A 61 -19.30 8.01 3.19
N ARG A 62 -19.07 9.29 2.87
CA ARG A 62 -18.51 9.69 1.57
C ARG A 62 -17.08 9.17 1.41
N ILE A 63 -16.20 9.38 2.39
CA ILE A 63 -14.82 8.89 2.36
C ILE A 63 -14.79 7.37 2.14
N ILE A 64 -15.62 6.63 2.87
CA ILE A 64 -15.70 5.17 2.73
C ILE A 64 -16.16 4.77 1.32
N THR A 65 -17.20 5.45 0.81
CA THR A 65 -17.76 5.16 -0.52
C THR A 65 -16.73 5.43 -1.61
N ASP A 66 -16.13 6.63 -1.59
CA ASP A 66 -15.13 7.04 -2.58
C ASP A 66 -13.92 6.09 -2.57
N TYR A 67 -13.44 5.72 -1.38
CA TYR A 67 -12.35 4.75 -1.23
C TYR A 67 -12.70 3.37 -1.80
N CYS A 68 -13.90 2.86 -1.54
CA CYS A 68 -14.33 1.57 -2.09
C CYS A 68 -14.50 1.63 -3.61
N GLU A 69 -14.95 2.76 -4.16
CA GLU A 69 -15.05 2.98 -5.60
C GLU A 69 -13.68 3.01 -6.27
N GLU A 70 -12.69 3.69 -5.69
CA GLU A 70 -11.31 3.71 -6.18
C GLU A 70 -10.63 2.34 -6.15
N LEU A 71 -11.01 1.46 -5.21
CA LEU A 71 -10.46 0.10 -5.10
C LEU A 71 -11.15 -0.95 -5.98
N LYS A 72 -12.08 -0.56 -6.85
CA LYS A 72 -12.64 -1.48 -7.85
C LYS A 72 -11.54 -1.95 -8.80
N ALA A 73 -11.63 -3.20 -9.25
CA ALA A 73 -10.58 -3.84 -10.05
C ALA A 73 -10.26 -3.05 -11.33
N GLU A 74 -11.29 -2.49 -11.97
CA GLU A 74 -11.18 -1.63 -13.15
C GLU A 74 -10.43 -0.31 -12.91
N ASN A 75 -10.30 0.13 -11.66
CA ASN A 75 -9.62 1.37 -11.27
C ASN A 75 -8.19 1.12 -10.75
N ILE A 76 -7.75 -0.14 -10.63
CA ILE A 76 -6.38 -0.47 -10.24
C ILE A 76 -5.47 -0.29 -11.44
N LEU A 77 -4.58 0.71 -11.37
CA LEU A 77 -3.62 1.05 -12.44
C LEU A 77 -2.29 0.29 -12.33
N GLU A 78 -1.97 -0.20 -11.13
CA GLU A 78 -0.73 -0.89 -10.83
C GLU A 78 -0.98 -2.06 -9.87
N GLU A 79 -0.29 -3.17 -10.08
CA GLU A 79 -0.29 -4.30 -9.16
C GLU A 79 1.12 -4.61 -8.67
N GLY A 80 1.23 -4.97 -7.38
CA GLY A 80 2.50 -5.28 -6.74
C GLY A 80 2.64 -6.76 -6.43
N CYS A 81 3.79 -7.34 -6.74
CA CYS A 81 4.13 -8.65 -6.23
C CYS A 81 4.51 -8.55 -4.75
N ALA A 82 3.73 -9.19 -3.87
CA ALA A 82 3.99 -9.18 -2.42
C ALA A 82 5.34 -9.81 -2.00
N VAL A 83 6.00 -10.56 -2.90
CA VAL A 83 7.28 -11.21 -2.60
C VAL A 83 8.46 -10.30 -2.90
N CYS A 84 8.50 -9.73 -4.11
CA CYS A 84 9.63 -8.92 -4.56
C CYS A 84 9.34 -7.41 -4.53
N SER A 85 8.13 -7.01 -4.15
CA SER A 85 7.68 -5.60 -4.08
C SER A 85 7.78 -4.84 -5.41
N ARG A 86 7.87 -5.54 -6.55
CA ARG A 86 7.80 -4.89 -7.86
C ARG A 86 6.37 -4.57 -8.24
N LEU A 87 6.20 -3.35 -8.72
CA LEU A 87 4.97 -2.87 -9.32
C LEU A 87 5.00 -3.15 -10.83
N ALA A 88 3.87 -3.58 -11.36
CA ALA A 88 3.62 -3.70 -12.79
C ALA A 88 2.38 -2.86 -13.13
N LEU A 89 2.44 -2.11 -14.22
CA LEU A 89 1.29 -1.37 -14.73
C LEU A 89 0.26 -2.37 -15.26
N THR A 90 -0.99 -2.25 -14.82
CA THR A 90 -2.14 -3.01 -15.34
C THR A 90 -2.89 -2.21 -16.41
N SER A 91 -2.73 -0.89 -16.43
CA SER A 91 -3.25 0.03 -17.46
C SER A 91 -2.41 1.30 -17.53
N ASP A 92 -2.55 2.05 -18.62
CA ASP A 92 -1.81 3.31 -18.81
C ASP A 92 -2.31 4.36 -17.81
N MET A 93 -1.38 4.97 -17.08
CA MET A 93 -1.70 6.09 -16.20
C MET A 93 -2.02 7.34 -17.02
N GLN A 94 -3.00 8.13 -16.54
CA GLN A 94 -3.26 9.43 -17.12
C GLN A 94 -2.05 10.35 -16.95
N THR A 95 -1.67 11.02 -18.04
CA THR A 95 -0.59 12.00 -18.00
C THR A 95 -1.05 13.22 -17.21
N LEU A 96 -0.28 13.63 -16.20
CA LEU A 96 -0.53 14.88 -15.48
C LEU A 96 -0.27 16.05 -16.44
N SER A 97 -1.34 16.75 -16.81
CA SER A 97 -1.32 17.97 -17.63
C SER A 97 -1.19 19.22 -16.77
#